data_AF-A0A2T7HEZ3-F1
#
_entry.id   AF-A0A2T7HEZ3-F1
#
_cell.length_a   1.000
_cell.length_b   1.000
_cell.length_c   1.000
_cell.angle_alpha   90.00
_cell.angle_beta   90.00
_cell.angle_gamma   90.00
#
_symmetry.space_group_name_H-M   'P 1'
#
loop_
_entity.id
_entity.type
_entity.pdbx_description
1 polymer ?
#
loop_
_entity_poly.entity_id
_entity_poly.type
_entity_poly.pdbx_seq_one_letter_code
_entity_poly.pdbx_strand_id
1 'polypeptide(L)'
;MRPLAEFAIVFGASLLLLFVIVPAGTVETDNFGLSPRMLPMVCVTVIALMSLVTLLFGLMRPGPGDAAPRAGLRGVIQLGAAALAGVILVDLTGLVIGGTALVLLASLAVGERRLSTLAGTGAGGLLILLLVDWSGL
;
A
#
# COMPACT_ATOMS: atom_id res chain seq x y z
N MET A 1 -18.26 19.88 -2.28
CA MET A 1 -18.39 19.50 -0.85
C MET A 1 -18.49 17.98 -0.64
N ARG A 2 -19.20 17.21 -1.48
CA ARG A 2 -19.24 15.73 -1.42
C ARG A 2 -17.90 14.99 -1.34
N PRO A 3 -16.85 15.32 -2.13
CA PRO A 3 -15.61 14.51 -2.12
C PRO A 3 -14.83 14.62 -0.81
N LEU A 4 -14.96 15.74 -0.10
CA LEU A 4 -14.28 15.96 1.18
C LEU A 4 -14.96 15.16 2.30
N ALA A 5 -16.29 15.06 2.25
CA ALA A 5 -17.07 14.22 3.16
C ALA A 5 -16.82 12.73 2.89
N GLU A 6 -16.82 12.29 1.63
CA GLU A 6 -16.47 10.91 1.25
C GLU A 6 -15.06 10.55 1.70
N PHE A 7 -14.08 11.43 1.45
CA PHE A 7 -12.72 11.23 1.91
C PHE A 7 -12.67 11.09 3.44
N ALA A 8 -13.29 12.01 4.19
CA ALA A 8 -13.27 11.96 5.65
C ALA A 8 -13.94 10.68 6.20
N ILE A 9 -15.05 10.26 5.60
CA ILE A 9 -15.76 9.03 6.02
C ILE A 9 -14.91 7.79 5.72
N VAL A 10 -14.41 7.66 4.50
CA VAL A 10 -13.63 6.48 4.09
C VAL A 10 -12.31 6.43 4.85
N PHE A 11 -11.56 7.53 4.89
CA PHE A 11 -10.30 7.62 5.62
C PHE A 11 -10.49 7.37 7.12
N GLY A 12 -11.50 7.99 7.73
CA GLY A 12 -11.81 7.78 9.14
C GLY A 12 -12.20 6.33 9.45
N ALA A 13 -13.03 5.71 8.59
CA ALA A 13 -13.39 4.30 8.72
C ALA A 13 -12.17 3.38 8.57
N SER A 14 -11.27 3.66 7.62
CA SER A 14 -10.02 2.91 7.45
C SER A 14 -9.12 3.02 8.69
N LEU A 15 -8.94 4.22 9.25
CA LEU A 15 -8.16 4.42 10.48
C LEU A 15 -8.79 3.69 11.68
N LEU A 16 -10.10 3.77 11.85
CA LEU A 16 -10.82 3.09 12.92
C LEU A 16 -10.65 1.57 12.81
N LEU A 17 -10.73 1.05 11.60
CA LEU A 17 -10.54 -0.37 11.36
C LEU A 17 -9.11 -0.80 11.72
N LEU A 18 -8.11 -0.02 11.31
CA LEU A 18 -6.69 -0.32 11.50
C LEU A 18 -6.25 -0.23 12.97
N PHE A 19 -6.65 0.83 13.68
CA PHE A 19 -6.18 1.10 15.05
C PHE A 19 -7.11 0.62 16.16
N VAL A 20 -8.37 0.29 15.86
CA VAL A 20 -9.34 -0.14 16.88
C VAL A 20 -9.83 -1.56 16.62
N ILE A 21 -10.34 -1.85 15.41
CA ILE A 21 -10.98 -3.14 15.13
C ILE A 21 -9.95 -4.27 15.03
N VAL A 22 -8.85 -4.06 14.28
CA VAL A 22 -7.82 -5.09 14.10
C VAL A 22 -7.19 -5.48 15.45
N PRO A 23 -6.67 -4.55 16.28
CA PRO A 23 -6.04 -4.94 17.55
C PRO A 23 -7.02 -5.63 18.50
N ALA A 24 -8.29 -5.18 18.54
CA ALA A 24 -9.32 -5.78 19.39
C ALA A 24 -9.70 -7.21 18.96
N GLY A 25 -9.60 -7.52 17.67
CA GLY A 25 -9.89 -8.84 17.11
C GLY A 25 -8.69 -9.81 17.09
N THR A 26 -7.47 -9.30 17.26
CA THR A 26 -6.23 -10.09 17.17
C THR A 26 -5.52 -10.27 18.51
N VAL A 27 -6.17 -9.95 19.63
CA VAL A 27 -5.63 -10.21 20.97
C VAL A 27 -5.39 -11.72 21.12
N GLU A 28 -4.18 -12.11 21.50
CA GLU A 28 -3.81 -13.51 21.74
C GLU A 28 -4.72 -14.08 22.84
N THR A 29 -5.72 -14.85 22.42
CA THR A 29 -6.52 -15.67 23.33
C THR A 29 -6.21 -17.12 23.01
N ASP A 30 -6.10 -17.97 24.03
CA ASP A 30 -5.85 -19.42 23.93
C ASP A 30 -7.01 -20.20 23.25
N ASN A 31 -7.83 -19.52 22.46
CA ASN A 31 -8.94 -20.11 21.73
C ASN A 31 -8.46 -20.72 20.42
N PHE A 32 -8.81 -21.99 20.21
CA PHE A 32 -8.68 -22.71 18.93
C PHE A 32 -9.05 -21.80 17.73
N GLY A 33 -8.05 -21.33 16.99
CA GLY A 33 -8.24 -20.41 15.87
C GLY A 33 -6.96 -20.22 15.05
N LEU A 34 -7.12 -19.80 13.78
CA LEU A 34 -6.03 -19.46 12.85
C LEU A 34 -5.02 -18.53 13.52
N SER A 35 -3.72 -18.74 13.30
CA SER A 35 -2.71 -17.86 13.91
C SER A 35 -2.94 -16.40 13.47
N PRO A 36 -2.67 -15.40 14.33
CA PRO A 36 -2.85 -13.97 13.99
C PRO A 36 -2.12 -13.54 12.71
N ARG A 37 -1.12 -14.33 12.28
CA ARG A 37 -0.34 -14.11 11.05
C ARG A 37 -0.99 -14.71 9.80
N MET A 38 -1.92 -15.65 9.94
CA MET A 38 -2.54 -16.32 8.77
C MET A 38 -3.46 -15.39 8.00
N LEU A 39 -4.27 -14.57 8.67
CA LEU A 39 -5.23 -13.69 7.99
C LEU A 39 -4.54 -12.63 7.12
N PRO A 40 -3.51 -11.90 7.60
CA PRO A 40 -2.71 -11.02 6.74
C PRO A 40 -2.07 -11.77 5.56
N MET A 41 -1.54 -12.98 5.79
CA MET A 41 -0.86 -13.77 4.76
C MET A 41 -1.82 -14.24 3.66
N VAL A 42 -3.04 -14.67 4.03
CA VAL A 42 -4.10 -15.05 3.08
C VAL A 42 -4.55 -13.82 2.27
N CYS A 43 -4.80 -12.68 2.91
CA CYS A 43 -5.19 -11.45 2.22
C CYS A 43 -4.14 -11.02 1.19
N VAL A 44 -2.86 -10.98 1.59
CA VAL A 44 -1.75 -10.65 0.68
C VAL A 44 -1.70 -11.61 -0.51
N THR A 45 -1.87 -12.90 -0.27
CA THR A 45 -1.84 -13.93 -1.33
C THR A 45 -2.99 -13.75 -2.32
N VAL A 46 -4.21 -13.48 -1.83
CA VAL A 46 -5.38 -13.23 -2.68
C VAL A 46 -5.21 -11.96 -3.51
N ILE A 47 -4.72 -10.87 -2.90
CA ILE A 47 -4.44 -9.61 -3.60
C ILE A 47 -3.38 -9.82 -4.69
N ALA A 48 -2.30 -10.55 -4.37
CA ALA A 48 -1.25 -10.85 -5.33
C ALA A 48 -1.78 -11.68 -6.51
N LEU A 49 -2.59 -12.70 -6.24
CA LEU A 49 -3.21 -13.53 -7.27
C LEU A 49 -4.15 -12.72 -8.16
N MET A 50 -5.04 -11.90 -7.58
CA MET A 50 -5.95 -11.03 -8.34
C MET A 50 -5.19 -10.00 -9.18
N SER A 51 -4.11 -9.45 -8.65
CA SER A 51 -3.25 -8.51 -9.38
C SER A 51 -2.58 -9.18 -10.57
N LEU A 52 -2.07 -10.40 -10.40
CA LEU A 52 -1.47 -11.20 -11.48
C LEU A 52 -2.49 -11.53 -12.57
N VAL A 53 -3.69 -11.97 -12.18
CA VAL A 53 -4.79 -12.27 -13.11
C VAL A 53 -5.18 -11.02 -13.90
N THR A 54 -5.35 -9.88 -13.23
CA THR A 54 -5.70 -8.59 -13.87
C THR A 54 -4.62 -8.14 -14.84
N LEU A 55 -3.34 -8.30 -14.48
CA LEU A 55 -2.20 -7.99 -15.34
C LEU A 55 -2.21 -8.86 -16.60
N LEU A 56 -2.39 -10.17 -16.46
CA LEU A 56 -2.42 -11.11 -17.58
C LEU A 56 -3.58 -10.79 -18.54
N PHE A 57 -4.78 -10.56 -18.02
CA PHE A 57 -5.93 -10.15 -18.85
C PHE A 57 -5.71 -8.79 -19.51
N GLY A 58 -5.10 -7.84 -18.81
CA GLY A 58 -4.74 -6.54 -19.37
C GLY A 58 -3.71 -6.63 -20.51
N LEU A 59 -2.80 -7.60 -20.45
CA LEU A 59 -1.80 -7.85 -21.50
C LEU A 59 -2.39 -8.57 -22.72
N MET A 60 -3.39 -9.45 -22.49
CA MET A 60 -4.03 -10.25 -23.54
C MET A 60 -5.13 -9.51 -24.30
N ARG A 61 -5.65 -8.38 -23.79
CA ARG A 61 -6.75 -7.64 -24.42
C ARG A 61 -6.20 -6.52 -25.30
N PRO A 62 -6.28 -6.59 -26.64
CA PRO A 62 -5.96 -5.46 -27.50
C PRO A 62 -7.08 -4.43 -27.34
N GLY A 63 -6.77 -3.27 -26.76
CA GLY A 63 -7.73 -2.19 -26.56
C GLY A 63 -8.13 -1.55 -27.91
N PRO A 64 -9.43 -1.40 -28.21
CA PRO A 64 -9.87 -0.59 -29.34
C PRO A 64 -9.77 0.89 -28.95
N GLY A 65 -8.80 1.60 -29.53
CA GLY A 65 -8.81 3.07 -29.62
C GLY A 65 -8.17 3.87 -28.47
N ASP A 66 -7.66 3.27 -27.40
CA ASP A 66 -7.07 4.04 -26.31
C ASP A 66 -5.59 4.40 -26.57
N ALA A 67 -5.26 5.67 -26.35
CA ALA A 67 -3.88 6.14 -26.23
C ALA A 67 -3.11 5.18 -25.30
N ALA A 68 -2.08 4.53 -25.84
CA ALA A 68 -1.33 3.47 -25.16
C ALA A 68 -1.12 3.79 -23.67
N PRO A 69 -1.35 2.85 -22.74
CA PRO A 69 -1.04 3.07 -21.33
C PRO A 69 0.44 3.46 -21.24
N ARG A 70 0.71 4.74 -20.94
CA ARG A 70 2.02 5.39 -21.12
C ARG A 70 3.17 4.74 -20.35
N ALA A 71 2.90 3.75 -19.50
CA ALA A 71 3.91 3.04 -18.74
C ALA A 71 4.08 1.55 -19.08
N GLY A 72 3.12 0.85 -19.71
CA GLY A 72 3.24 -0.56 -20.13
C GLY A 72 3.94 -1.51 -19.12
N LEU A 73 4.65 -2.52 -19.62
CA LEU A 73 5.48 -3.44 -18.81
C LEU A 73 6.59 -2.70 -18.04
N ARG A 74 7.10 -1.58 -18.59
CA ARG A 74 8.16 -0.78 -17.98
C ARG A 74 7.74 -0.17 -16.64
N GLY A 75 6.50 0.29 -16.54
CA GLY A 75 5.93 0.83 -15.29
C GLY A 75 5.79 -0.24 -14.22
N VAL A 76 5.39 -1.45 -14.62
CA VAL A 76 5.32 -2.61 -13.71
C VAL A 76 6.71 -2.96 -13.19
N ILE A 77 7.72 -3.00 -14.07
CA ILE A 77 9.12 -3.26 -13.67
C ILE A 77 9.64 -2.15 -12.75
N GLN A 78 9.37 -0.88 -13.06
CA GLN A 78 9.81 0.26 -12.25
C GLN A 78 9.15 0.25 -10.86
N LEU A 79 7.85 -0.03 -10.78
CA LEU A 79 7.13 -0.15 -9.52
C LEU A 79 7.61 -1.37 -8.72
N GLY A 80 7.84 -2.50 -9.37
CA GLY A 80 8.40 -3.70 -8.75
C GLY A 80 9.80 -3.45 -8.19
N ALA A 81 10.67 -2.77 -8.95
CA ALA A 81 12.00 -2.39 -8.49
C ALA A 81 11.96 -1.39 -7.33
N ALA A 82 11.06 -0.40 -7.38
CA ALA A 82 10.85 0.55 -6.30
C ALA A 82 10.35 -0.13 -5.02
N ALA A 83 9.44 -1.10 -5.14
CA ALA A 83 8.96 -1.88 -4.01
C ALA A 83 10.09 -2.74 -3.40
N LEU A 84 10.88 -3.42 -4.24
CA LEU A 84 12.02 -4.23 -3.80
C LEU A 84 13.07 -3.38 -3.06
N ALA A 85 13.43 -2.23 -3.65
CA ALA A 85 14.35 -1.28 -3.01
C ALA A 85 13.78 -0.75 -1.69
N GLY A 86 12.49 -0.42 -1.65
CA GLY A 86 11.80 0.01 -0.44
C GLY A 86 11.81 -1.05 0.66
N VAL A 87 11.56 -2.32 0.33
CA VAL A 87 11.62 -3.43 1.30
C VAL A 87 13.02 -3.60 1.88
N ILE A 88 14.06 -3.52 1.04
CA ILE A 88 15.46 -3.56 1.50
C ILE A 88 15.75 -2.37 2.43
N LEU A 89 15.26 -1.18 2.10
CA LEU A 89 15.38 0.01 2.93
C LEU A 89 14.68 -0.13 4.28
N VAL A 90 13.51 -0.77 4.32
CA VAL A 90 12.79 -1.08 5.57
C VAL A 90 13.63 -2.01 6.46
N ASP A 91 14.23 -3.05 5.89
CA ASP A 91 15.08 -3.99 6.62
C ASP A 91 16.33 -3.30 7.23
N LEU A 92 16.94 -2.38 6.47
CA LEU A 92 18.17 -1.69 6.89
C LEU A 92 17.95 -0.51 7.84
N THR A 93 16.86 0.25 7.68
CA THR A 93 16.65 1.54 8.37
C THR A 93 15.42 1.56 9.28
N GLY A 94 14.69 0.45 9.34
CA GLY A 94 13.46 0.33 10.11
C GLY A 94 12.22 0.82 9.35
N LEU A 95 11.05 0.55 9.94
CA LEU A 95 9.75 0.75 9.33
C LEU A 95 9.47 2.21 8.94
N VAL A 96 9.78 3.16 9.82
CA VAL A 96 9.43 4.57 9.61
C VAL A 96 10.24 5.17 8.46
N ILE A 97 11.56 5.04 8.49
CA ILE A 97 12.46 5.64 7.48
C ILE A 97 12.34 4.87 6.17
N GLY A 98 12.47 3.54 6.21
CA GLY A 98 12.38 2.71 5.02
C GLY A 98 11.00 2.70 4.39
N GLY A 99 9.93 2.73 5.20
CA GLY A 99 8.55 2.79 4.72
C GLY A 99 8.23 4.13 4.07
N THR A 100 8.70 5.24 4.63
CA THR A 100 8.56 6.56 4.00
C THR A 100 9.32 6.61 2.67
N ALA A 101 10.54 6.06 2.63
CA ALA A 101 11.31 5.95 1.40
C ALA A 101 10.60 5.09 0.34
N LEU A 102 10.00 3.97 0.74
CA LEU A 102 9.20 3.12 -0.15
C LEU A 102 8.03 3.90 -0.75
N VAL A 103 7.27 4.65 0.06
CA VAL A 103 6.13 5.46 -0.43
C VAL A 103 6.61 6.49 -1.45
N LEU A 104 7.73 7.16 -1.20
CA LEU A 104 8.31 8.13 -2.13
C LEU A 104 8.80 7.46 -3.43
N LEU A 105 9.50 6.34 -3.33
CA LEU A 105 9.97 5.56 -4.48
C LEU A 105 8.81 5.05 -5.34
N ALA A 106 7.73 4.55 -4.71
CA ALA A 106 6.53 4.12 -5.40
C ALA A 106 5.82 5.29 -6.09
N SER A 107 5.70 6.45 -5.41
CA SER A 107 5.12 7.67 -5.98
C SER A 107 5.90 8.15 -7.21
N LEU A 108 7.24 8.10 -7.13
CA LEU A 108 8.12 8.41 -8.26
C LEU A 108 8.01 7.39 -9.39
N ALA A 109 7.87 6.09 -9.08
CA ALA A 109 7.71 5.04 -10.07
C ALA A 109 6.39 5.14 -10.84
N VAL A 110 5.33 5.64 -10.20
CA VAL A 110 4.04 5.95 -10.85
C VAL A 110 4.14 7.20 -11.74
N GLY A 111 5.23 7.96 -11.63
CA GLY A 111 5.51 9.13 -12.47
C GLY A 111 5.04 10.45 -11.86
N GLU A 112 4.70 10.48 -10.57
CA GLU A 112 4.38 11.73 -9.89
C GLU A 112 5.63 12.60 -9.79
N ARG A 113 5.61 13.77 -10.42
CA ARG A 113 6.75 14.72 -10.44
C ARG A 113 6.47 16.03 -9.73
N ARG A 114 5.23 16.25 -9.26
CA ARG A 114 4.88 17.48 -8.55
C ARG A 114 5.42 17.39 -7.12
N LEU A 115 6.35 18.28 -6.81
CA LEU A 115 7.06 18.28 -5.53
C LEU A 115 6.10 18.44 -4.33
N SER A 116 5.03 19.22 -4.50
CA SER A 116 3.99 19.39 -3.47
C SER A 116 3.24 18.09 -3.19
N THR A 117 2.87 17.33 -4.22
CA THR A 117 2.21 16.02 -4.05
C THR A 117 3.16 15.04 -3.37
N LEU A 118 4.43 14.99 -3.80
CA LEU A 118 5.45 14.10 -3.23
C LEU A 118 5.72 14.40 -1.75
N ALA A 119 5.84 15.69 -1.41
CA ALA A 119 6.02 16.13 -0.04
C ALA A 119 4.78 15.78 0.81
N GLY A 120 3.58 15.96 0.26
CA GLY A 120 2.33 15.58 0.93
C GLY A 120 2.21 14.08 1.18
N THR A 121 2.50 13.25 0.18
CA THR A 121 2.43 11.78 0.32
C THR A 121 3.54 11.25 1.23
N GLY A 122 4.75 11.81 1.14
CA GLY A 122 5.85 11.48 2.04
C GLY A 122 5.56 11.85 3.50
N ALA A 123 5.10 13.08 3.74
CA ALA A 123 4.74 13.53 5.08
C ALA A 123 3.55 12.75 5.65
N GLY A 124 2.52 12.49 4.83
CA GLY A 124 1.37 11.68 5.23
C GLY A 124 1.76 10.24 5.55
N GLY A 125 2.59 9.61 4.72
CA GLY A 125 3.13 8.27 4.97
C GLY A 125 3.95 8.22 6.25
N LEU A 126 4.85 9.18 6.44
CA LEU A 126 5.67 9.29 7.66
C LEU A 126 4.81 9.45 8.92
N LEU A 127 3.79 10.31 8.90
CA LEU A 127 2.88 10.50 10.03
C LEU A 127 2.11 9.21 10.37
N ILE A 128 1.62 8.50 9.36
CA ILE A 128 0.93 7.22 9.57
C ILE A 128 1.88 6.19 10.15
N LEU A 129 3.09 6.05 9.60
CA LEU A 129 4.08 5.08 10.08
C LEU A 129 4.57 5.39 11.49
N LEU A 130 4.73 6.67 11.84
CA LEU A 130 4.99 7.08 13.23
C LEU A 130 3.83 6.73 14.16
N LEU A 131 2.59 6.86 13.70
CA LEU A 131 1.42 6.47 14.49
C LEU A 131 1.39 4.95 14.73
N VAL A 132 1.74 4.17 13.70
CA VAL A 132 1.84 2.70 13.77
C VAL A 132 2.92 2.30 14.77
N ASP A 133 4.13 2.82 14.61
CA ASP A 133 5.27 2.55 15.50
C ASP A 133 4.95 2.94 16.96
N TRP A 134 4.30 4.09 17.16
CA TRP A 134 3.85 4.53 18.48
C TRP A 134 2.75 3.64 19.07
N SER A 135 1.83 3.15 18.23
CA SER A 135 0.73 2.27 18.66
C SER A 135 1.18 0.84 18.99
N GLY A 136 2.43 0.48 18.65
CA GLY A 136 2.98 -0.87 18.87
C GLY A 136 2.38 -1.95 17.95
N LEU A 137 1.81 -1.53 16.81
CA LEU A 137 1.38 -2.40 15.72
C LEU A 137 2.54 -2.77 14.79
#